data_AF-C0DTI4-F1
#
_entry.id   AF-C0DTI4-F1
#
_cell.length_a   1.000
_cell.length_b   1.000
_cell.length_c   1.000
_cell.angle_alpha   90.00
_cell.angle_beta   90.00
_cell.angle_gamma   90.00
#
_symmetry.space_group_name_H-M   'P 1'
#
loop_
_entity.id
_entity.type
_entity.pdbx_description
1 polymer ?
#
loop_
_entity_poly.entity_id
_entity_poly.type
_entity_poly.pdbx_seq_one_letter_code
_entity_poly.pdbx_strand_id
1 'polypeptide(L)' 'MLKCQRAAELISLQHDRPLSLWECWQLRLHLLVCSPCQRYQKQLDTISLAMHHVRQEQAGDKQ' A
#
# COMPACT_ATOMS: atom_id res chain seq x y z
N MET A 1 13.59 -13.19 -8.47
CA MET A 1 12.84 -11.99 -8.94
C MET A 1 11.40 -12.09 -8.47
N LEU A 2 10.92 -11.09 -7.72
CA LEU A 2 9.50 -10.97 -7.39
C LEU A 2 8.74 -10.58 -8.67
N LYS A 3 7.62 -11.23 -8.98
CA LYS A 3 6.78 -10.85 -10.13
C LYS A 3 6.00 -9.57 -9.79
N CYS A 4 5.79 -8.68 -10.75
CA CYS A 4 5.01 -7.46 -10.57
C CYS A 4 3.60 -7.75 -10.01
N GLN A 5 2.99 -8.87 -10.41
CA GLN A 5 1.70 -9.32 -9.88
C GLN A 5 1.77 -9.61 -8.37
N ARG A 6 2.80 -10.32 -7.90
CA ARG A 6 3.00 -10.57 -6.47
C ARG A 6 3.35 -9.30 -5.71
N ALA A 7 4.11 -8.38 -6.33
CA ALA A 7 4.38 -7.07 -5.74
C ALA A 7 3.08 -6.27 -5.51
N ALA A 8 2.20 -6.21 -6.52
CA ALA A 8 0.90 -5.56 -6.40
C ALA A 8 0.03 -6.20 -5.31
N GLU A 9 0.01 -7.54 -5.24
CA GLU A 9 -0.70 -8.27 -4.19
C GLU A 9 -0.15 -7.95 -2.79
N LEU A 10 1.18 -7.91 -2.60
CA LEU A 10 1.79 -7.52 -1.34
C LEU A 10 1.48 -6.07 -0.94
N ILE A 11 1.44 -5.14 -1.90
CA ILE A 11 1.06 -3.76 -1.66
C ILE A 11 -0.40 -3.67 -1.19
N SER A 12 -1.32 -4.39 -1.83
CA SER A 12 -2.72 -4.46 -1.40
C SER A 12 -2.84 -5.10 -0.02
N LEU A 13 -2.12 -6.21 0.22
CA LEU A 13 -2.10 -6.87 1.53
C LEU A 13 -1.56 -5.98 2.64
N GLN A 14 -0.64 -5.05 2.35
CA GLN A 14 -0.12 -4.09 3.34
C GLN A 14 -1.22 -3.25 3.98
N HIS A 15 -2.28 -3.00 3.21
CA HIS A 15 -3.43 -2.21 3.62
C HIS A 15 -4.38 -2.97 4.51
N ASP A 16 -4.61 -4.24 4.21
CA ASP A 16 -5.48 -5.11 5.01
C ASP A 16 -4.77 -5.68 6.24
N ARG A 17 -3.47 -6.00 6.12
CA ARG A 17 -2.68 -6.67 7.17
C ARG A 17 -1.22 -6.21 7.20
N PRO A 18 -0.56 -6.25 8.37
CA PRO A 18 0.88 -6.06 8.42
C PRO A 18 1.60 -7.18 7.65
N LEU A 19 2.52 -6.80 6.76
CA LEU A 19 3.36 -7.77 6.05
C LEU A 19 4.42 -8.37 6.97
N SER A 20 4.84 -9.58 6.62
CA SER A 20 6.03 -10.17 7.22
C SER A 20 7.26 -9.35 6.86
N LEU A 21 8.24 -9.29 7.78
CA LEU A 21 9.49 -8.55 7.56
C LEU A 21 10.18 -8.95 6.24
N TRP A 22 10.17 -10.24 5.91
CA TRP A 22 10.74 -10.76 4.66
C TRP A 22 10.02 -10.23 3.41
N GLU A 23 8.69 -10.23 3.41
CA GLU A 23 7.88 -9.74 2.29
C GLU A 23 8.08 -8.23 2.08
N CYS A 24 8.23 -7.48 3.18
CA CYS A 24 8.51 -6.05 3.14
C CYS A 24 9.88 -5.75 2.51
N TRP A 25 10.92 -6.51 2.90
CA TRP A 25 12.26 -6.39 2.29
C TRP A 25 12.24 -6.75 0.80
N GLN A 26 11.59 -7.85 0.43
CA GLN A 26 11.50 -8.30 -0.96
C GLN A 26 10.72 -7.31 -1.83
N LEU A 27 9.66 -6.71 -1.30
CA LEU A 27 8.88 -5.66 -1.96
C LEU A 27 9.72 -4.39 -2.16
N ARG A 28 10.45 -3.92 -1.12
CA ARG A 28 11.33 -2.75 -1.24
C ARG A 28 12.38 -2.92 -2.33
N LEU A 29 13.04 -4.08 -2.38
CA LEU A 29 14.03 -4.37 -3.42
C LEU A 29 13.40 -4.34 -4.83
N HIS A 30 12.18 -4.86 -4.98
CA HIS A 30 11.46 -4.82 -6.26
C HIS A 30 11.07 -3.39 -6.67
N LEU A 31 10.62 -2.56 -5.72
CA LEU A 31 10.22 -1.18 -5.97
C LEU A 31 11.38 -0.26 -6.38
N LEU A 32 12.62 -0.63 -6.03
CA LEU A 32 13.82 0.08 -6.48
C LEU A 32 14.10 -0.14 -7.98
N VAL A 33 13.74 -1.32 -8.50
CA VAL A 33 14.00 -1.67 -9.92
C VAL A 33 12.77 -1.50 -10.82
N CYS A 34 11.57 -1.43 -10.23
CA CYS A 34 10.31 -1.43 -10.97
C CYS A 34 9.51 -0.14 -10.69
N SER A 35 9.69 0.85 -11.56
CA SER A 35 8.94 2.11 -11.53
C SER A 35 7.40 1.95 -11.59
N PRO A 36 6.80 1.04 -12.38
CA PRO A 36 5.34 0.92 -12.41
C PRO A 36 4.77 0.41 -11.08
N CYS A 37 5.43 -0.54 -10.41
CA CYS A 37 5.02 -0.97 -9.07
C CYS A 37 5.15 0.15 -8.04
N GLN A 38 6.16 1.03 -8.17
CA GLN A 38 6.30 2.21 -7.32
C GLN A 38 5.15 3.21 -7.51
N ARG A 39 4.70 3.43 -8.74
CA ARG A 39 3.53 4.29 -9.02
C ARG A 39 2.25 3.69 -8.44
N TYR A 40 2.06 2.39 -8.58
CA TYR A 40 0.91 1.68 -8.02
C TYR A 40 0.85 1.80 -6.48
N GLN A 41 1.99 1.62 -5.80
CA GLN A 41 2.08 1.84 -4.36
C GLN A 41 1.64 3.26 -3.96
N LYS A 42 2.17 4.29 -4.64
CA LYS A 42 1.80 5.68 -4.36
C LYS A 42 0.31 5.96 -4.58
N GLN A 43 -0.29 5.35 -5.63
CA GLN A 43 -1.71 5.50 -5.90
C GLN A 43 -2.56 4.92 -4.77
N LEU A 44 -2.24 3.70 -4.30
CA LEU A 44 -2.95 3.10 -3.18
C LEU A 44 -2.75 3.87 -1.88
N ASP A 45 -1.55 4.37 -1.61
CA ASP A 45 -1.27 5.19 -0.42
C ASP A 45 -2.12 6.48 -0.41
N THR A 46 -2.28 7.11 -1.58
CA THR A 46 -3.15 8.29 -1.74
C THR A 46 -4.61 7.95 -1.45
N ILE A 47 -5.09 6.80 -1.94
CA ILE A 47 -6.46 6.32 -1.68
C ILE A 47 -6.62 6.00 -0.19
N SER A 48 -5.63 5.37 0.44
CA SER A 48 -5.59 5.14 1.89
C SER A 48 -5.81 6.40 2.68
N LEU A 49 -4.99 7.41 2.36
CA LEU A 49 -4.94 8.66 3.10
C LEU A 49 -6.29 9.37 2.97
N ALA A 50 -6.85 9.41 1.76
CA ALA A 50 -8.19 9.94 1.52
C ALA A 50 -9.26 9.18 2.31
N MET A 51 -9.23 7.84 2.31
CA MET A 51 -10.18 7.03 3.10
C MET A 51 -10.03 7.27 4.61
N HIS A 52 -8.80 7.44 5.10
CA HIS A 52 -8.53 7.79 6.50
C HIS A 52 -9.06 9.18 6.85
N HIS A 53 -8.95 10.16 5.95
CA HIS A 53 -9.52 11.49 6.13
C HIS A 53 -11.05 11.44 6.18
N VAL A 54 -11.70 10.78 5.21
CA VAL A 54 -13.16 10.61 5.19
C VAL A 54 -13.65 9.92 6.46
N ARG A 55 -12.96 8.88 6.93
CA ARG A 55 -13.31 8.17 8.17
C ARG A 55 -13.15 9.05 9.42
N GLN A 56 -12.21 9.98 9.42
CA GLN A 56 -12.03 10.95 10.52
C GLN A 56 -13.09 12.05 10.48
N GLU A 57 -13.44 12.57 9.30
CA GLU A 57 -14.53 13.54 9.13
C GLU A 57 -15.89 12.95 9.56
N GLN A 58 -16.16 11.70 9.18
CA GLN A 58 -17.38 10.97 9.60
C GLN A 58 -17.44 10.70 11.12
N ALA A 59 -16.30 10.64 11.81
CA ALA A 59 -16.25 10.49 13.26
C ALA A 59 -16.44 11.83 14.00
N GLY A 60 -16.21 12.96 13.32
CA GLY A 60 -16.40 14.31 13.86
C GLY A 60 -17.80 14.89 13.70
N ASP A 61 -18.61 14.36 12.78
CA ASP A 61 -20.01 14.79 12.51
C ASP A 61 -21.06 14.08 13.39
N LYS A 62 -20.62 13.32 14.41
CA LYS A 62 -21.48 12.73 15.45
C LYS A 62 -21.33 13.45 16.81
N GLN A 63 -21.24 14.77 16.81
CA GLN A 63 -21.31 15.58 18.04
C GLN A 63 -22.53 16.49 18.03
#